data_AF-A0A1W1VW81-F1
#
_entry.id   AF-A0A1W1VW81-F1
#
_cell.length_a   1.000
_cell.length_b   1.000
_cell.length_c   1.000
_cell.angle_alpha   90.00
_cell.angle_beta   90.00
_cell.angle_gamma   90.00
#
_symmetry.space_group_name_H-M   'P 1'
#
loop_
_entity.id
_entity.type
_entity.pdbx_description
1 polymer ?
#
loop_
_entity_poly.entity_id
_entity_poly.type
_entity_poly.pdbx_seq_one_letter_code
_entity_poly.pdbx_strand_id
1 'polypeptide(L)'
;MTHARLLALALLALSVAPVSTALTGTPVAAPASTLSGAWKGKLDGFYGLDANFRVQGNSVVGVLRLGKIDFPFRGTWDAAKSLVTFKYTYAKEVQTVKALLKGSTLTGFNISPKGKQTAVSLARVTDAGAGTAGVKAGPYVMTGEVRDEKGNPIAGAEVFADHTAYYNVNAVGKSDNQGRYSIALAHRSGTWNAGAYLRGEAGGQPFEVRLKPDNDTPFDGSKGAVRNFTYKASTNATGKVYTYVAHSAVEVDYDSLEFTFTPDGPNAAGSTAPFTRKFVMGSGVPNISLGRYRVSATHILNGVKQRLLLGSRQQKGEASSVLAEFTDDSHSGQTLELFLNNP
;
A
#
# COMPACT_ATOMS: atom_id res chain seq x y z
N MET A 1 -38.39 -21.81 71.46
CA MET A 1 -39.05 -20.62 70.89
C MET A 1 -38.02 -19.52 70.75
N THR A 2 -37.95 -18.88 69.57
CA THR A 2 -37.32 -17.56 69.26
C THR A 2 -35.81 -17.40 69.60
N HIS A 3 -34.90 -17.46 68.61
CA HIS A 3 -34.34 -16.32 67.81
C HIS A 3 -33.56 -15.30 68.68
N ALA A 4 -32.38 -14.77 68.36
CA ALA A 4 -31.47 -14.85 67.22
C ALA A 4 -30.11 -14.20 67.60
N ARG A 5 -29.09 -14.53 66.80
CA ARG A 5 -27.79 -13.86 66.51
C ARG A 5 -27.49 -12.49 67.13
N LEU A 6 -26.24 -12.28 67.53
CA LEU A 6 -25.29 -11.34 66.90
C LEU A 6 -23.88 -11.53 67.52
N LEU A 7 -22.86 -11.83 66.70
CA LEU A 7 -21.46 -11.75 67.10
C LEU A 7 -20.83 -10.59 66.32
N ALA A 8 -20.30 -9.63 67.06
CA ALA A 8 -19.63 -8.45 66.55
C ALA A 8 -18.25 -8.81 65.97
N LEU A 9 -17.90 -8.21 64.83
CA LEU A 9 -16.53 -8.18 64.35
C LEU A 9 -16.17 -6.75 63.92
N ALA A 10 -15.02 -6.30 64.40
CA ALA A 10 -14.51 -4.94 64.35
C ALA A 10 -14.33 -4.39 62.93
N LEU A 11 -14.77 -3.14 62.72
CA LEU A 11 -14.44 -2.32 61.56
C LEU A 11 -13.06 -1.66 61.77
N LEU A 12 -12.09 -1.99 60.91
CA LEU A 12 -10.97 -1.11 60.62
C LEU A 12 -11.42 -0.08 59.57
N ALA A 13 -11.27 1.20 59.91
CA ALA A 13 -11.47 2.31 59.00
C ALA A 13 -10.29 2.41 58.01
N LEU A 14 -10.59 2.29 56.72
CA LEU A 14 -9.71 2.70 55.62
C LEU A 14 -10.43 3.78 54.83
N SER A 15 -9.74 4.90 54.63
CA SER A 15 -10.18 6.07 53.88
C SER A 15 -10.52 5.72 52.43
N VAL A 16 -11.76 5.99 52.02
CA VAL A 16 -12.24 5.81 50.65
C VAL A 16 -11.80 7.02 49.82
N ALA A 17 -10.85 6.81 48.90
CA ALA A 17 -10.63 7.73 47.80
C ALA A 17 -11.70 7.48 46.71
N PRO A 18 -12.25 8.52 46.05
CA PRO A 18 -13.26 8.31 45.03
C PRO A 18 -12.63 7.66 43.79
N VAL A 19 -13.06 6.44 43.47
CA VAL A 19 -12.78 5.79 42.19
C VAL A 19 -13.60 6.51 41.13
N SER A 20 -12.98 7.50 40.50
CA SER A 20 -13.47 8.08 39.26
C SER A 20 -13.15 7.08 38.14
N THR A 21 -14.14 6.31 37.71
CA THR A 21 -14.05 5.45 36.52
C THR A 21 -13.96 6.32 35.26
N ALA A 22 -12.78 6.84 34.97
CA ALA A 22 -12.46 7.39 33.66
C ALA A 22 -12.12 6.22 32.73
N LEU A 23 -13.11 5.77 31.96
CA LEU A 23 -12.90 5.00 30.74
C LEU A 23 -12.15 5.88 29.74
N THR A 24 -10.83 5.93 29.82
CA THR A 24 -9.98 6.43 28.72
C THR A 24 -9.87 5.34 27.67
N GLY A 25 -10.98 5.05 27.00
CA GLY A 25 -10.92 4.49 25.66
C GLY A 25 -10.37 5.58 24.74
N THR A 26 -9.12 5.46 24.33
CA THR A 26 -8.65 6.12 23.10
C THR A 26 -9.71 5.84 22.02
N PRO A 27 -10.29 6.85 21.36
CA PRO A 27 -11.19 6.59 20.26
C PRO A 27 -10.40 5.79 19.23
N VAL A 28 -10.77 4.52 19.06
CA VAL A 28 -10.33 3.72 17.93
C VAL A 28 -10.66 4.57 16.72
N ALA A 29 -9.63 5.01 15.98
CA ALA A 29 -9.81 5.73 14.75
C ALA A 29 -10.79 4.93 13.91
N ALA A 30 -11.95 5.52 13.59
CA ALA A 30 -12.93 4.88 12.74
C ALA A 30 -12.20 4.39 11.48
N PRO A 31 -12.44 3.13 11.04
CA PRO A 31 -11.77 2.60 9.86
C PRO A 31 -11.93 3.61 8.72
N ALA A 32 -10.82 3.95 8.06
CA ALA A 32 -10.81 4.89 6.95
C ALA A 32 -11.94 4.50 5.98
N SER A 33 -12.90 5.40 5.78
CA SER A 33 -14.14 5.05 5.07
C SER A 33 -13.77 4.51 3.68
N THR A 34 -14.26 3.32 3.35
CA THR A 34 -14.08 2.75 2.01
C THR A 34 -14.88 3.49 0.95
N LEU A 35 -15.61 4.58 1.23
CA LEU A 35 -16.39 5.32 0.24
C LEU A 35 -15.68 6.56 -0.31
N SER A 36 -14.86 7.24 0.50
CA SER A 36 -14.21 8.50 0.11
C SER A 36 -13.35 8.34 -1.15
N GLY A 37 -13.27 9.38 -1.98
CA GLY A 37 -12.48 9.41 -3.21
C GLY A 37 -13.30 9.66 -4.48
N ALA A 38 -12.64 9.51 -5.63
CA ALA A 38 -13.22 9.75 -6.95
C ALA A 38 -13.82 8.47 -7.55
N TRP A 39 -14.90 8.66 -8.29
CA TRP A 39 -15.73 7.62 -8.89
C TRP A 39 -16.17 8.05 -10.27
N LYS A 40 -16.24 7.10 -11.20
CA LYS A 40 -16.72 7.32 -12.57
C LYS A 40 -17.66 6.21 -12.99
N GLY A 41 -18.65 6.56 -13.79
CA GLY A 41 -19.57 5.58 -14.31
C GLY A 41 -20.71 6.21 -15.08
N LYS A 42 -21.92 5.65 -14.91
CA LYS A 42 -23.06 5.98 -15.75
C LYS A 42 -24.36 6.11 -14.96
N LEU A 43 -25.19 7.05 -15.40
CA LEU A 43 -26.61 7.15 -15.09
C LEU A 43 -27.41 6.60 -16.28
N ASP A 44 -28.36 5.71 -15.99
CA ASP A 44 -29.19 5.01 -16.98
C ASP A 44 -28.40 4.17 -18.00
N GLY A 45 -27.12 3.88 -17.73
CA GLY A 45 -26.23 3.18 -18.67
C GLY A 45 -25.73 4.03 -19.84
N PHE A 46 -26.19 5.27 -19.99
CA PHE A 46 -25.85 6.15 -21.12
C PHE A 46 -25.13 7.43 -20.70
N TYR A 47 -25.57 8.10 -19.64
CA TYR A 47 -25.05 9.42 -19.27
C TYR A 47 -23.80 9.28 -18.39
N GLY A 48 -22.67 9.83 -18.84
CA GLY A 48 -21.44 9.86 -18.07
C GLY A 48 -21.60 10.58 -16.74
N LEU A 49 -21.10 9.98 -15.68
CA LEU A 49 -21.24 10.42 -14.30
C LEU A 49 -19.90 10.34 -13.58
N ASP A 50 -19.41 11.46 -13.04
CA ASP A 50 -18.28 11.47 -12.11
C ASP A 50 -18.78 11.87 -10.72
N ALA A 51 -18.20 11.32 -9.66
CA ALA A 51 -18.51 11.70 -8.29
C ALA A 51 -17.25 11.74 -7.43
N ASN A 52 -17.15 12.72 -6.54
CA ASN A 52 -16.10 12.76 -5.51
C ASN A 52 -16.76 12.82 -4.13
N PHE A 53 -16.53 11.79 -3.32
CA PHE A 53 -17.11 11.67 -1.97
C PHE A 53 -16.07 12.02 -0.92
N ARG A 54 -16.50 12.78 0.09
CA ARG A 54 -15.78 12.99 1.34
C ARG A 54 -16.66 12.53 2.50
N VAL A 55 -16.21 11.52 3.21
CA VAL A 55 -16.92 10.98 4.39
C VAL A 55 -16.31 11.53 5.68
N GLN A 56 -17.16 11.94 6.60
CA GLN A 56 -16.81 12.34 7.96
C GLN A 56 -17.83 11.72 8.92
N GLY A 57 -17.43 10.66 9.62
CA GLY A 57 -18.37 9.82 10.39
C GLY A 57 -19.44 9.23 9.47
N ASN A 58 -20.71 9.44 9.81
CA ASN A 58 -21.85 9.01 8.98
C ASN A 58 -22.27 10.06 7.95
N SER A 59 -21.61 11.22 7.87
CA SER A 59 -21.93 12.26 6.90
C SER A 59 -21.11 12.10 5.62
N VAL A 60 -21.73 12.37 4.48
CA VAL A 60 -21.08 12.39 3.17
C VAL A 60 -21.38 13.72 2.49
N VAL A 61 -20.33 14.36 1.99
CA VAL A 61 -20.44 15.54 1.13
C VAL A 61 -19.63 15.33 -0.13
N GLY A 62 -19.95 16.04 -1.20
CA GLY A 62 -19.23 15.87 -2.44
C GLY A 62 -19.82 16.64 -3.60
N VAL A 63 -19.28 16.35 -4.78
CA VAL A 63 -19.75 16.89 -6.06
C VAL A 63 -20.00 15.73 -7.00
N LEU A 64 -21.18 15.75 -7.62
CA LEU A 64 -21.58 14.87 -8.71
C LEU A 64 -21.48 15.67 -10.01
N ARG A 65 -20.75 15.20 -11.01
CA ARG A 65 -20.64 15.84 -12.33
C ARG A 65 -21.41 15.01 -13.35
N LEU A 66 -22.40 15.64 -13.99
CA LEU A 66 -23.14 15.09 -15.13
C LEU A 66 -22.78 15.94 -16.35
N GLY A 67 -22.06 15.34 -17.31
CA GLY A 67 -21.49 16.09 -18.43
C GLY A 67 -20.48 17.15 -17.95
N LYS A 68 -20.79 18.44 -18.16
CA LYS A 68 -19.94 19.58 -17.74
C LYS A 68 -20.50 20.35 -16.54
N ILE A 69 -21.54 19.85 -15.88
CA ILE A 69 -22.24 20.56 -14.81
C ILE A 69 -21.98 19.85 -13.48
N ASP A 70 -21.59 20.65 -12.48
CA ASP A 70 -21.29 20.18 -11.12
C ASP A 70 -22.50 20.38 -10.21
N PHE A 71 -22.86 19.30 -9.52
CA PHE A 71 -23.98 19.23 -8.60
C PHE A 71 -23.45 18.90 -7.20
N PRO A 72 -23.30 19.89 -6.31
CA PRO A 72 -22.92 19.62 -4.94
C PRO A 72 -24.00 18.79 -4.25
N PHE A 73 -23.58 17.86 -3.40
CA PHE A 73 -24.49 16.99 -2.67
C PHE A 73 -24.13 16.86 -1.20
N ARG A 74 -25.14 16.47 -0.42
CA ARG A 74 -25.00 16.06 0.98
C ARG A 74 -25.78 14.78 1.21
N GLY A 75 -25.29 13.95 2.11
CA GLY A 75 -25.80 12.62 2.33
C GLY A 75 -25.27 11.93 3.58
N THR A 76 -25.55 10.64 3.66
CA THR A 76 -25.18 9.76 4.76
C THR A 76 -24.49 8.50 4.26
N TRP A 77 -23.54 8.01 5.04
CA TRP A 77 -22.87 6.73 4.85
C TRP A 77 -23.24 5.80 6.00
N ASP A 78 -23.84 4.66 5.67
CA ASP A 78 -24.06 3.55 6.59
C ASP A 78 -23.00 2.47 6.30
N ALA A 79 -21.92 2.49 7.08
CA ALA A 79 -20.80 1.57 6.90
C ALA A 79 -21.18 0.10 7.13
N ALA A 80 -22.13 -0.17 8.04
CA ALA A 80 -22.57 -1.54 8.34
C ALA A 80 -23.36 -2.15 7.18
N LYS A 81 -24.12 -1.32 6.46
CA LYS A 81 -24.90 -1.74 5.28
C LYS A 81 -24.17 -1.48 3.96
N SER A 82 -22.97 -0.92 3.99
CA SER A 82 -22.24 -0.46 2.81
C SER A 82 -23.10 0.43 1.91
N LEU A 83 -23.93 1.29 2.49
CA LEU A 83 -24.95 2.06 1.77
C LEU A 83 -24.66 3.56 1.85
N VAL A 84 -24.53 4.20 0.69
CA VAL A 84 -24.53 5.67 0.59
C VAL A 84 -25.90 6.16 0.15
N THR A 85 -26.39 7.20 0.80
CA THR A 85 -27.58 7.96 0.38
C THR A 85 -27.24 9.43 0.31
N PHE A 86 -27.42 10.09 -0.84
CA PHE A 86 -27.17 11.53 -0.96
C PHE A 86 -28.19 12.23 -1.84
N LYS A 87 -28.28 13.55 -1.72
CA LYS A 87 -29.21 14.38 -2.47
C LYS A 87 -28.49 15.49 -3.22
N TYR A 88 -28.89 15.73 -4.46
CA TYR A 88 -28.42 16.84 -5.29
C TYR A 88 -29.60 17.48 -6.02
N THR A 89 -29.46 18.75 -6.45
CA THR A 89 -30.54 19.48 -7.12
C THR A 89 -30.30 19.53 -8.62
N TYR A 90 -31.21 18.97 -9.42
CA TYR A 90 -31.19 19.02 -10.88
C TYR A 90 -32.48 19.64 -11.38
N ALA A 91 -32.39 20.64 -12.28
CA ALA A 91 -33.55 21.35 -12.83
C ALA A 91 -34.54 21.85 -11.74
N LYS A 92 -34.02 22.39 -10.62
CA LYS A 92 -34.78 22.83 -9.43
C LYS A 92 -35.50 21.72 -8.65
N GLU A 93 -35.28 20.46 -9.01
CA GLU A 93 -35.83 19.29 -8.33
C GLU A 93 -34.73 18.55 -7.55
N VAL A 94 -35.05 18.12 -6.32
CA VAL A 94 -34.11 17.36 -5.48
C VAL A 94 -34.15 15.88 -5.86
N GLN A 95 -33.05 15.40 -6.42
CA GLN A 95 -32.85 13.99 -6.74
C GLN A 95 -32.23 13.29 -5.53
N THR A 96 -32.64 12.04 -5.25
CA THR A 96 -32.04 11.21 -4.19
C THR A 96 -31.33 10.02 -4.80
N VAL A 97 -30.04 9.86 -4.52
CA VAL A 97 -29.26 8.68 -4.93
C VAL A 97 -29.10 7.75 -3.73
N LYS A 98 -29.38 6.47 -3.94
CA LYS A 98 -29.09 5.38 -3.01
C LYS A 98 -28.24 4.33 -3.72
N ALA A 99 -27.04 4.05 -3.23
CA ALA A 99 -26.14 3.09 -3.85
C ALA A 99 -25.41 2.23 -2.82
N LEU A 100 -25.31 0.93 -3.12
CA LEU A 100 -24.58 -0.05 -2.33
C LEU A 100 -23.14 -0.17 -2.84
N LEU A 101 -22.20 -0.21 -1.92
CA LEU A 101 -20.79 -0.46 -2.16
C LEU A 101 -20.51 -1.96 -2.12
N LYS A 102 -20.02 -2.51 -3.23
CA LYS A 102 -19.48 -3.87 -3.32
C LYS A 102 -18.09 -3.82 -3.96
N GLY A 103 -17.05 -4.03 -3.15
CA GLY A 103 -15.67 -3.89 -3.59
C GLY A 103 -15.35 -2.46 -4.04
N SER A 104 -14.98 -2.28 -5.30
CA SER A 104 -14.69 -0.98 -5.93
C SER A 104 -15.86 -0.42 -6.73
N THR A 105 -17.09 -0.93 -6.56
CA THR A 105 -18.25 -0.51 -7.35
C THR A 105 -19.40 -0.08 -6.45
N LEU A 106 -20.02 1.04 -6.81
CA LEU A 106 -21.27 1.55 -6.27
C LEU A 106 -22.39 1.27 -7.29
N THR A 107 -23.42 0.55 -6.87
CA THR A 107 -24.61 0.27 -7.70
C THR A 107 -25.89 0.63 -6.97
N GLY A 108 -26.83 1.28 -7.65
CA GLY A 108 -28.14 1.56 -7.10
C GLY A 108 -28.98 2.45 -8.01
N PHE A 109 -29.72 3.39 -7.42
CA PHE A 109 -30.70 4.18 -8.13
C PHE A 109 -30.61 5.66 -7.79
N ASN A 110 -30.76 6.48 -8.81
CA ASN A 110 -31.22 7.85 -8.72
C ASN A 110 -32.76 7.85 -8.71
N ILE A 111 -33.35 8.54 -7.74
CA ILE A 111 -34.80 8.59 -7.52
C ILE A 111 -35.24 10.04 -7.63
N SER A 112 -36.09 10.32 -8.61
CA SER A 112 -36.67 11.65 -8.80
C SER A 112 -37.74 11.97 -7.75
N PRO A 113 -38.12 13.25 -7.56
CA PRO A 113 -39.22 13.60 -6.66
C PRO A 113 -40.53 12.89 -6.98
N LYS A 114 -40.73 12.50 -8.26
CA LYS A 114 -41.91 11.77 -8.74
C LYS A 114 -41.78 10.25 -8.56
N GLY A 115 -40.73 9.78 -7.89
CA GLY A 115 -40.49 8.36 -7.61
C GLY A 115 -39.92 7.55 -8.78
N LYS A 116 -39.63 8.18 -9.93
CA LYS A 116 -38.98 7.49 -11.05
C LYS A 116 -37.57 7.09 -10.65
N GLN A 117 -37.24 5.81 -10.83
CA GLN A 117 -35.91 5.27 -10.56
C GLN A 117 -35.11 5.15 -11.85
N THR A 118 -33.85 5.56 -11.79
CA THR A 118 -32.89 5.46 -12.89
C THR A 118 -31.61 4.83 -12.35
N ALA A 119 -31.13 3.80 -13.03
CA ALA A 119 -29.98 3.03 -12.56
C ALA A 119 -28.71 3.91 -12.48
N VAL A 120 -27.93 3.75 -11.42
CA VAL A 120 -26.62 4.38 -11.22
C VAL A 120 -25.60 3.27 -11.00
N SER A 121 -24.51 3.33 -11.77
CA SER A 121 -23.34 2.49 -11.56
C SER A 121 -22.10 3.36 -11.60
N LEU A 122 -21.26 3.27 -10.57
CA LEU A 122 -20.05 4.04 -10.39
C LEU A 122 -18.92 3.07 -10.01
N ALA A 123 -17.84 3.03 -10.77
CA ALA A 123 -16.61 2.36 -10.39
C ALA A 123 -15.70 3.37 -9.69
N ARG A 124 -14.99 2.92 -8.65
CA ARG A 124 -13.93 3.71 -8.04
C ARG A 124 -12.90 3.98 -9.12
N VAL A 125 -12.51 5.24 -9.22
CA VAL A 125 -11.34 5.61 -9.98
C VAL A 125 -10.13 5.09 -9.20
N THR A 126 -9.68 3.88 -9.52
CA THR A 126 -8.39 3.35 -9.11
C THR A 126 -7.39 3.81 -10.16
N ASP A 127 -6.70 4.89 -9.88
CA ASP A 127 -5.78 5.50 -10.83
C ASP A 127 -4.50 4.68 -10.99
N ALA A 128 -4.58 3.65 -11.82
CA ALA A 128 -3.52 3.38 -12.77
C ALA A 128 -3.64 4.44 -13.89
N GLY A 129 -3.22 5.68 -13.60
CA GLY A 129 -3.00 6.69 -14.65
C GLY A 129 -3.91 7.92 -14.71
N ALA A 130 -4.57 8.37 -13.64
CA ALA A 130 -4.92 9.79 -13.54
C ALA A 130 -3.98 10.49 -12.58
N GLY A 131 -3.04 11.25 -13.13
CA GLY A 131 -2.48 12.38 -12.41
C GLY A 131 -3.63 13.28 -11.94
N THR A 132 -3.55 13.73 -10.70
CA THR A 132 -4.50 14.67 -10.12
C THR A 132 -4.53 15.97 -10.93
N ALA A 133 -5.48 16.09 -11.86
CA ALA A 133 -5.93 17.37 -12.34
C ALA A 133 -6.61 18.10 -11.17
N GLY A 134 -5.86 18.89 -10.40
CA GLY A 134 -6.43 19.73 -9.35
C GLY A 134 -5.50 20.36 -8.32
N VAL A 135 -4.27 19.87 -8.14
CA VAL A 135 -3.31 20.55 -7.24
C VAL A 135 -2.35 21.37 -8.09
N LYS A 136 -2.66 22.64 -8.34
CA LYS A 136 -1.68 23.54 -8.96
C LYS A 136 -0.61 23.84 -7.91
N ALA A 137 0.64 23.46 -8.18
CA ALA A 137 1.76 23.87 -7.35
C ALA A 137 1.92 25.39 -7.40
N GLY A 138 2.20 26.00 -6.25
CA GLY A 138 2.60 27.40 -6.19
C GLY A 138 4.04 27.60 -6.70
N PRO A 139 4.45 28.84 -7.02
CA PRO A 139 5.84 29.17 -7.29
C PRO A 139 6.78 28.62 -6.23
N TYR A 140 7.92 28.06 -6.66
CA TYR A 140 8.95 27.49 -5.79
C TYR A 140 8.45 26.38 -4.85
N VAL A 141 7.39 25.67 -5.24
CA VAL A 141 6.90 24.50 -4.53
C VAL A 141 6.85 23.33 -5.50
N MET A 142 7.37 22.18 -5.06
CA MET A 142 7.08 20.91 -5.70
C MET A 142 6.17 20.09 -4.79
N THR A 143 5.09 19.55 -5.35
CA THR A 143 4.12 18.74 -4.63
C THR A 143 3.75 17.51 -5.45
N GLY A 144 3.02 16.57 -4.86
CA GLY A 144 2.51 15.41 -5.58
C GLY A 144 2.30 14.25 -4.64
N GLU A 145 2.18 13.06 -5.22
CA GLU A 145 1.84 11.84 -4.50
C GLU A 145 2.81 10.70 -4.81
N VAL A 146 3.06 9.87 -3.80
CA VAL A 146 3.85 8.66 -3.89
C VAL A 146 2.92 7.47 -3.66
N ARG A 147 2.85 6.58 -4.65
CA ARG A 147 1.94 5.43 -4.65
C ARG A 147 2.62 4.14 -5.11
N ASP A 148 2.08 3.00 -4.73
CA ASP A 148 2.44 1.72 -5.35
C ASP A 148 1.69 1.50 -6.68
N GLU A 149 2.00 0.42 -7.39
CA GLU A 149 1.32 0.02 -8.63
C GLU A 149 -0.18 -0.25 -8.49
N LYS A 150 -0.67 -0.48 -7.26
CA LYS A 150 -2.08 -0.70 -6.95
C LYS A 150 -2.78 0.62 -6.60
N GLY A 151 -2.05 1.74 -6.60
CA GLY A 151 -2.54 3.07 -6.23
C GLY A 151 -2.57 3.32 -4.72
N ASN A 152 -2.08 2.40 -3.89
CA ASN A 152 -2.02 2.61 -2.44
C ASN A 152 -0.99 3.70 -2.12
N PRO A 153 -1.29 4.60 -1.17
CA PRO A 153 -0.34 5.63 -0.76
C PRO A 153 0.87 5.02 -0.07
N ILE A 154 2.07 5.54 -0.37
CA ILE A 154 3.31 5.17 0.31
C ILE A 154 3.74 6.32 1.21
N ALA A 155 3.73 6.06 2.52
CA ALA A 155 4.21 7.01 3.53
C ALA A 155 5.73 6.94 3.69
N GLY A 156 6.35 8.06 4.06
CA GLY A 156 7.76 8.11 4.42
C GLY A 156 8.76 7.99 3.26
N ALA A 157 8.29 7.95 2.01
CA ALA A 157 9.16 7.99 0.84
C ALA A 157 9.87 9.34 0.79
N GLU A 158 11.19 9.32 0.59
CA GLU A 158 12.00 10.53 0.44
C GLU A 158 11.83 11.08 -0.96
N VAL A 159 11.50 12.35 -1.08
CA VAL A 159 11.34 13.05 -2.35
C VAL A 159 12.31 14.21 -2.38
N PHE A 160 12.99 14.39 -3.51
CA PHE A 160 13.98 15.43 -3.68
C PHE A 160 13.79 16.22 -4.97
N ALA A 161 14.29 17.45 -4.96
CA ALA A 161 14.47 18.29 -6.13
C ALA A 161 15.89 18.87 -6.13
N ASP A 162 16.63 18.62 -7.20
CA ASP A 162 18.01 19.08 -7.40
C ASP A 162 18.05 20.22 -8.43
N HIS A 163 18.72 21.32 -8.10
CA HIS A 163 18.88 22.42 -9.03
C HIS A 163 19.83 22.02 -10.17
N THR A 164 19.43 22.24 -11.41
CA THR A 164 20.17 21.75 -12.59
C THR A 164 21.48 22.48 -12.85
N ALA A 165 21.60 23.74 -12.39
CA ALA A 165 22.77 24.58 -12.64
C ALA A 165 23.67 24.84 -11.42
N TYR A 166 23.24 24.51 -10.19
CA TYR A 166 24.00 24.85 -8.98
C TYR A 166 24.31 23.59 -8.19
N TYR A 167 25.59 23.36 -7.93
CA TYR A 167 26.05 22.24 -7.13
C TYR A 167 25.56 22.35 -5.67
N ASN A 168 25.16 21.22 -5.08
CA ASN A 168 24.64 21.11 -3.70
C ASN A 168 23.48 22.06 -3.37
N VAL A 169 22.68 22.42 -4.36
CA VAL A 169 21.40 23.10 -4.15
C VAL A 169 20.28 22.09 -4.39
N ASN A 170 19.84 21.48 -3.30
CA ASN A 170 18.78 20.47 -3.30
C ASN A 170 17.74 20.77 -2.22
N ALA A 171 16.51 20.33 -2.46
CA ALA A 171 15.42 20.33 -1.49
C ALA A 171 14.97 18.89 -1.28
N VAL A 172 14.70 18.50 -0.04
CA VAL A 172 14.29 17.14 0.33
C VAL A 172 13.07 17.20 1.25
N GLY A 173 12.16 16.25 1.10
CA GLY A 173 11.01 16.05 1.97
C GLY A 173 10.57 14.59 2.01
N LYS A 174 9.50 14.31 2.76
CA LYS A 174 8.93 12.97 2.87
C LYS A 174 7.43 12.99 2.59
N SER A 175 6.92 11.88 2.04
CA SER A 175 5.47 11.70 1.88
C SER A 175 4.78 11.42 3.22
N ASP A 176 3.57 11.96 3.38
CA ASP A 176 2.69 11.75 4.54
C ASP A 176 2.00 10.37 4.50
N ASN A 177 1.18 10.07 5.52
CA ASN A 177 0.42 8.81 5.59
C ASN A 177 -0.59 8.60 4.45
N GLN A 178 -0.88 9.64 3.68
CA GLN A 178 -1.74 9.60 2.50
C GLN A 178 -0.92 9.63 1.19
N GLY A 179 0.39 9.47 1.30
CA GLY A 179 1.33 9.45 0.18
C GLY A 179 1.62 10.82 -0.40
N ARG A 180 1.10 11.92 0.18
CA ARG A 180 1.29 13.26 -0.39
C ARG A 180 2.53 13.92 0.16
N TYR A 181 3.14 14.79 -0.63
CA TYR A 181 4.28 15.58 -0.17
C TYR A 181 4.20 17.02 -0.69
N SER A 182 4.92 17.92 -0.03
CA SER A 182 5.18 19.28 -0.49
C SER A 182 6.57 19.69 -0.02
N ILE A 183 7.41 20.12 -0.97
CA ILE A 183 8.75 20.64 -0.69
C ILE A 183 8.86 22.07 -1.19
N ALA A 184 9.42 22.93 -0.35
CA ALA A 184 9.79 24.28 -0.72
C ALA A 184 11.15 24.26 -1.44
N LEU A 185 11.22 24.95 -2.57
CA LEU A 185 12.44 25.09 -3.37
C LEU A 185 13.13 26.39 -3.00
N ALA A 186 14.45 26.44 -3.13
CA ALA A 186 15.16 27.70 -3.02
C ALA A 186 14.68 28.68 -4.12
N HIS A 187 14.52 29.95 -3.78
CA HIS A 187 14.12 31.01 -4.73
C HIS A 187 15.30 31.38 -5.64
N ARG A 188 15.72 30.43 -6.46
CA ARG A 188 16.83 30.53 -7.41
C ARG A 188 16.26 30.38 -8.83
N SER A 189 16.71 31.26 -9.73
CA SER A 189 16.37 31.16 -11.15
C SER A 189 16.99 29.89 -11.74
N GLY A 190 16.19 29.10 -12.44
CA GLY A 190 16.65 27.90 -13.10
C GLY A 190 15.63 26.78 -13.04
N THR A 191 16.08 25.61 -13.47
CA THR A 191 15.27 24.39 -13.48
C THR A 191 15.69 23.43 -12.39
N TRP A 192 14.77 22.53 -12.06
CA TRP A 192 14.94 21.52 -11.01
C TRP A 192 14.62 20.13 -11.57
N ASN A 193 15.43 19.15 -11.21
CA ASN A 193 15.20 17.73 -11.46
C ASN A 193 14.54 17.10 -10.25
N ALA A 194 13.47 16.35 -10.45
CA ALA A 194 12.75 15.68 -9.37
C ALA A 194 13.10 14.19 -9.29
N GLY A 195 13.13 13.64 -8.09
CA GLY A 195 13.26 12.21 -7.85
C GLY A 195 12.71 11.80 -6.50
N ALA A 196 12.60 10.49 -6.29
CA ALA A 196 12.20 9.95 -5.01
C ALA A 196 12.83 8.58 -4.75
N TYR A 197 13.07 8.28 -3.48
CA TYR A 197 13.57 7.03 -2.96
C TYR A 197 12.62 6.47 -1.92
N LEU A 198 12.33 5.17 -2.02
CA LEU A 198 11.75 4.41 -0.93
C LEU A 198 12.87 3.68 -0.21
N ARG A 199 13.05 4.00 1.06
CA ARG A 199 13.97 3.31 1.97
C ARG A 199 13.17 2.58 3.03
N GLY A 200 13.62 1.40 3.40
CA GLY A 200 12.98 0.62 4.45
C GLY A 200 13.81 -0.59 4.81
N GLU A 201 13.20 -1.50 5.56
CA GLU A 201 13.78 -2.79 5.90
C GLU A 201 12.85 -3.90 5.42
N ALA A 202 13.42 -4.94 4.81
CA ALA A 202 12.71 -6.14 4.41
C ALA A 202 13.47 -7.36 4.94
N GLY A 203 12.86 -8.11 5.86
CA GLY A 203 13.53 -9.25 6.49
C GLY A 203 14.79 -8.87 7.30
N GLY A 204 14.84 -7.66 7.86
CA GLY A 204 15.99 -7.15 8.63
C GLY A 204 17.12 -6.56 7.77
N GLN A 205 16.99 -6.55 6.45
CA GLN A 205 17.95 -5.90 5.56
C GLN A 205 17.45 -4.54 5.10
N PRO A 206 18.29 -3.49 5.14
CA PRO A 206 17.94 -2.21 4.55
C PRO A 206 17.80 -2.36 3.04
N PHE A 207 16.86 -1.64 2.45
CA PHE A 207 16.76 -1.50 1.01
C PHE A 207 16.54 -0.05 0.63
N GLU A 208 16.99 0.29 -0.58
CA GLU A 208 16.70 1.55 -1.24
C GLU A 208 16.20 1.25 -2.66
N VAL A 209 15.07 1.85 -3.04
CA VAL A 209 14.54 1.77 -4.40
C VAL A 209 14.27 3.18 -4.92
N ARG A 210 14.78 3.48 -6.10
CA ARG A 210 14.41 4.70 -6.82
C ARG A 210 13.02 4.56 -7.40
N LEU A 211 12.14 5.49 -7.08
CA LEU A 211 10.76 5.50 -7.56
C LEU A 211 10.68 6.11 -8.96
N LYS A 212 9.74 5.62 -9.77
CA LYS A 212 9.54 6.12 -11.12
C LYS A 212 8.70 7.40 -11.09
N PRO A 213 9.19 8.54 -11.60
CA PRO A 213 8.35 9.73 -11.77
C PRO A 213 7.32 9.54 -12.88
N ASP A 214 6.18 10.23 -12.77
CA ASP A 214 5.21 10.40 -13.85
C ASP A 214 5.74 11.30 -14.98
N ASN A 215 6.60 12.26 -14.63
CA ASN A 215 7.32 13.13 -15.55
C ASN A 215 8.74 13.42 -15.02
N ASP A 216 9.76 13.00 -15.77
CA ASP A 216 11.18 13.18 -15.45
C ASP A 216 11.80 14.45 -16.05
N THR A 217 11.02 15.25 -16.78
CA THR A 217 11.51 16.49 -17.38
C THR A 217 11.77 17.55 -16.29
N PRO A 218 12.92 18.25 -16.34
CA PRO A 218 13.18 19.37 -15.43
C PRO A 218 12.08 20.43 -15.49
N PHE A 219 11.83 21.11 -14.38
CA PHE A 219 10.82 22.17 -14.32
C PHE A 219 11.39 23.50 -13.81
N ASP A 220 10.80 24.60 -14.28
CA ASP A 220 11.13 25.96 -13.84
C ASP A 220 10.65 26.17 -12.39
N GLY A 221 11.60 26.42 -11.49
CA GLY A 221 11.30 26.60 -10.07
C GLY A 221 10.29 27.72 -9.81
N SER A 222 10.32 28.80 -10.61
CA SER A 222 9.41 29.93 -10.45
C SER A 222 7.94 29.60 -10.75
N LYS A 223 7.68 28.49 -11.44
CA LYS A 223 6.32 28.01 -11.75
C LYS A 223 5.85 26.92 -10.80
N GLY A 224 6.78 26.30 -10.06
CA GLY A 224 6.52 25.09 -9.28
C GLY A 224 6.22 23.88 -10.16
N ALA A 225 5.99 22.73 -9.53
CA ALA A 225 5.63 21.51 -10.23
C ALA A 225 4.80 20.55 -9.39
N VAL A 226 3.96 19.78 -10.08
CA VAL A 226 3.41 18.53 -9.55
C VAL A 226 4.24 17.39 -10.10
N ARG A 227 4.71 16.50 -9.22
CA ARG A 227 5.46 15.29 -9.60
C ARG A 227 4.91 14.12 -8.79
N ASN A 228 4.41 13.10 -9.47
CA ASN A 228 3.95 11.89 -8.81
C ASN A 228 5.00 10.80 -9.00
N PHE A 229 5.14 9.95 -7.99
CA PHE A 229 6.10 8.86 -8.01
C PHE A 229 5.37 7.53 -7.80
N THR A 230 5.75 6.54 -8.60
CA THR A 230 5.20 5.19 -8.50
C THR A 230 6.30 4.22 -8.10
N TYR A 231 6.06 3.48 -7.02
CA TYR A 231 6.80 2.26 -6.73
C TYR A 231 6.31 1.14 -7.64
N LYS A 232 7.20 0.58 -8.44
CA LYS A 232 6.90 -0.56 -9.31
C LYS A 232 7.51 -1.84 -8.79
N ALA A 233 6.75 -2.93 -8.84
CA ALA A 233 7.28 -4.24 -8.50
C ALA A 233 8.39 -4.69 -9.47
N SER A 234 8.38 -4.20 -10.71
CA SER A 234 9.50 -4.41 -11.64
C SER A 234 10.76 -3.61 -11.30
N THR A 235 10.62 -2.56 -10.49
CA THR A 235 11.74 -1.80 -9.89
C THR A 235 12.04 -2.27 -8.47
N ASN A 236 11.44 -3.38 -8.01
CA ASN A 236 11.66 -3.92 -6.67
C ASN A 236 13.16 -4.01 -6.39
N ALA A 237 13.54 -3.74 -5.14
CA ALA A 237 14.79 -4.25 -4.62
C ALA A 237 14.75 -5.77 -4.75
N THR A 238 15.53 -6.30 -5.68
CA THR A 238 15.71 -7.73 -5.86
C THR A 238 17.15 -8.09 -5.56
N GLY A 239 17.34 -9.30 -5.07
CA GLY A 239 18.65 -9.87 -4.88
C GLY A 239 18.82 -11.15 -5.68
N LYS A 240 20.06 -11.61 -5.74
CA LYS A 240 20.42 -12.85 -6.42
C LYS A 240 20.50 -13.98 -5.40
N VAL A 241 19.86 -15.11 -5.71
CA VAL A 241 20.04 -16.32 -4.90
C VAL A 241 21.19 -17.12 -5.48
N TYR A 242 22.24 -17.29 -4.68
CA TYR A 242 23.33 -18.20 -4.97
C TYR A 242 23.02 -19.56 -4.38
N THR A 243 23.15 -20.58 -5.21
CA THR A 243 22.99 -21.97 -4.81
C THR A 243 24.33 -22.64 -4.91
N TYR A 244 24.81 -23.19 -3.80
CA TYR A 244 26.06 -23.93 -3.78
C TYR A 244 25.73 -25.42 -3.64
N VAL A 245 26.25 -26.22 -4.57
CA VAL A 245 26.30 -27.67 -4.42
C VAL A 245 27.64 -27.97 -3.79
N ALA A 246 27.72 -27.85 -2.47
CA ALA A 246 28.94 -28.18 -1.74
C ALA A 246 28.91 -29.67 -1.40
N HIS A 247 29.94 -30.41 -1.82
CA HIS A 247 30.17 -31.80 -1.41
C HIS A 247 29.01 -32.79 -1.63
N SER A 248 28.12 -32.58 -2.61
CA SER A 248 27.14 -33.62 -2.94
C SER A 248 27.79 -34.65 -3.87
N ALA A 249 27.72 -35.92 -3.49
CA ALA A 249 27.98 -37.04 -4.39
C ALA A 249 26.76 -37.32 -5.30
N VAL A 250 25.92 -36.30 -5.55
CA VAL A 250 24.54 -36.50 -5.98
C VAL A 250 24.25 -35.73 -7.27
N GLU A 251 23.63 -36.45 -8.20
CA GLU A 251 23.07 -35.92 -9.44
C GLU A 251 21.88 -35.01 -9.13
N VAL A 252 21.99 -33.73 -9.53
CA VAL A 252 20.91 -32.75 -9.48
C VAL A 252 20.49 -32.47 -10.92
N ASP A 253 19.21 -32.62 -11.21
CA ASP A 253 18.66 -32.16 -12.47
C ASP A 253 18.36 -30.66 -12.38
N TYR A 254 19.30 -29.86 -12.89
CA TYR A 254 19.19 -28.39 -12.89
C TYR A 254 18.05 -27.86 -13.77
N ASP A 255 17.58 -28.62 -14.77
CA ASP A 255 16.51 -28.18 -15.68
C ASP A 255 15.13 -28.28 -15.03
N SER A 256 14.97 -29.23 -14.10
CA SER A 256 13.77 -29.39 -13.28
C SER A 256 13.89 -28.80 -11.87
N LEU A 257 15.07 -28.28 -11.50
CA LEU A 257 15.32 -27.68 -10.19
C LEU A 257 14.50 -26.40 -9.98
N GLU A 258 13.68 -26.42 -8.94
CA GLU A 258 12.69 -25.41 -8.64
C GLU A 258 12.65 -25.10 -7.14
N PHE A 259 12.61 -23.82 -6.80
CA PHE A 259 12.60 -23.31 -5.44
C PHE A 259 11.26 -22.65 -5.12
N THR A 260 10.69 -22.98 -3.96
CA THR A 260 9.53 -22.30 -3.39
C THR A 260 9.98 -21.40 -2.26
N PHE A 261 9.60 -20.12 -2.35
CA PHE A 261 9.87 -19.09 -1.37
C PHE A 261 8.57 -18.73 -0.66
N THR A 262 8.53 -18.94 0.65
CA THR A 262 7.43 -18.50 1.52
C THR A 262 7.94 -17.33 2.35
N PRO A 263 7.45 -16.09 2.12
CA PRO A 263 7.88 -14.93 2.89
C PRO A 263 7.67 -15.13 4.41
N ASP A 264 8.71 -14.89 5.19
CA ASP A 264 8.67 -14.83 6.67
C ASP A 264 8.41 -13.38 7.11
N GLY A 265 7.20 -12.92 6.80
CA GLY A 265 6.81 -11.50 6.84
C GLY A 265 6.73 -10.88 5.44
N PRO A 266 6.20 -9.64 5.29
CA PRO A 266 6.14 -8.98 4.01
C PRO A 266 7.54 -8.77 3.41
N ASN A 267 7.73 -9.15 2.14
CA ASN A 267 8.95 -8.83 1.41
C ASN A 267 8.98 -7.35 0.96
N ALA A 268 10.03 -6.92 0.26
CA ALA A 268 10.16 -5.55 -0.24
C ALA A 268 9.02 -5.13 -1.20
N ALA A 269 8.30 -6.08 -1.78
CA ALA A 269 7.09 -5.82 -2.58
C ALA A 269 5.80 -5.77 -1.73
N GLY A 270 5.90 -5.90 -0.41
CA GLY A 270 4.78 -6.00 0.53
C GLY A 270 4.01 -7.33 0.45
N SER A 271 4.53 -8.34 -0.25
CA SER A 271 3.86 -9.63 -0.43
C SER A 271 4.19 -10.60 0.70
N THR A 272 3.18 -11.34 1.15
CA THR A 272 3.30 -12.51 2.04
C THR A 272 2.97 -13.82 1.34
N ALA A 273 2.60 -13.77 0.06
CA ALA A 273 2.20 -14.95 -0.70
C ALA A 273 3.42 -15.80 -1.10
N PRO A 274 3.36 -17.15 -0.94
CA PRO A 274 4.38 -18.03 -1.48
C PRO A 274 4.46 -17.95 -3.00
N PHE A 275 5.67 -18.12 -3.54
CA PHE A 275 5.88 -18.19 -4.99
C PHE A 275 7.02 -19.14 -5.33
N THR A 276 7.10 -19.50 -6.59
CA THR A 276 8.04 -20.50 -7.09
C THR A 276 8.92 -19.92 -8.21
N ARG A 277 10.18 -20.34 -8.23
CA ARG A 277 11.17 -19.93 -9.23
C ARG A 277 12.08 -21.08 -9.61
N LYS A 278 12.32 -21.23 -10.90
CA LYS A 278 13.29 -22.20 -11.42
C LYS A 278 14.71 -21.71 -11.24
N PHE A 279 15.60 -22.66 -11.08
CA PHE A 279 17.02 -22.44 -11.26
C PHE A 279 17.32 -22.08 -12.73
N VAL A 280 18.32 -21.23 -12.94
CA VAL A 280 18.83 -20.86 -14.26
C VAL A 280 20.33 -21.08 -14.25
N MET A 281 20.81 -22.00 -15.10
CA MET A 281 22.24 -22.27 -15.26
C MET A 281 23.04 -20.99 -15.50
N GLY A 282 24.14 -20.82 -14.75
CA GLY A 282 24.98 -19.62 -14.76
C GLY A 282 24.41 -18.38 -14.03
N SER A 283 23.12 -18.36 -13.72
CA SER A 283 22.45 -17.20 -13.10
C SER A 283 21.89 -17.47 -11.70
N GLY A 284 21.80 -18.72 -11.26
CA GLY A 284 21.21 -19.07 -9.96
C GLY A 284 19.68 -18.96 -10.00
N VAL A 285 19.08 -18.41 -8.94
CA VAL A 285 17.66 -18.02 -8.96
C VAL A 285 17.55 -16.49 -8.99
N PRO A 286 17.24 -15.89 -10.15
CA PRO A 286 17.27 -14.43 -10.30
C PRO A 286 15.96 -13.77 -9.82
N ASN A 287 16.04 -12.44 -9.61
CA ASN A 287 14.89 -11.54 -9.44
C ASN A 287 13.97 -11.90 -8.26
N ILE A 288 14.57 -12.28 -7.14
CA ILE A 288 13.84 -12.53 -5.89
C ILE A 288 13.74 -11.20 -5.15
N SER A 289 12.52 -10.75 -4.83
CA SER A 289 12.32 -9.55 -4.00
C SER A 289 13.07 -9.69 -2.68
N LEU A 290 13.72 -8.63 -2.19
CA LEU A 290 14.38 -8.69 -0.89
C LEU A 290 13.40 -9.03 0.23
N GLY A 291 13.85 -9.79 1.22
CA GLY A 291 13.05 -10.25 2.33
C GLY A 291 13.68 -11.45 3.03
N ARG A 292 12.97 -11.95 4.03
CA ARG A 292 13.30 -13.20 4.69
C ARG A 292 12.32 -14.28 4.26
N TYR A 293 12.80 -15.49 4.05
CA TYR A 293 12.02 -16.54 3.43
C TYR A 293 12.24 -17.87 4.14
N ARG A 294 11.17 -18.66 4.25
CA ARG A 294 11.30 -20.12 4.31
C ARG A 294 11.42 -20.64 2.89
N VAL A 295 12.55 -21.26 2.58
CA VAL A 295 12.85 -21.75 1.23
C VAL A 295 12.84 -23.26 1.22
N SER A 296 12.28 -23.85 0.17
CA SER A 296 12.38 -25.29 -0.12
C SER A 296 12.67 -25.52 -1.59
N ALA A 297 13.27 -26.66 -1.95
CA ALA A 297 13.64 -26.96 -3.33
C ALA A 297 13.22 -28.37 -3.74
N THR A 298 12.79 -28.53 -4.99
CA THR A 298 12.47 -29.82 -5.60
C THR A 298 13.09 -29.94 -6.97
N HIS A 299 13.41 -31.16 -7.39
CA HIS A 299 13.77 -31.48 -8.78
C HIS A 299 13.04 -32.76 -9.23
N ILE A 300 13.21 -33.15 -10.48
CA ILE A 300 12.74 -34.39 -11.05
C ILE A 300 13.96 -35.20 -11.48
N LEU A 301 14.26 -36.28 -10.77
CA LEU A 301 15.35 -37.19 -11.11
C LEU A 301 14.76 -38.54 -11.52
N ASN A 302 15.15 -39.05 -12.70
CA ASN A 302 14.63 -40.30 -13.26
C ASN A 302 13.10 -40.39 -13.29
N GLY A 303 12.44 -39.27 -13.59
CA GLY A 303 10.97 -39.16 -13.63
C GLY A 303 10.29 -39.05 -12.26
N VAL A 304 11.04 -39.04 -11.15
CA VAL A 304 10.49 -38.92 -9.79
C VAL A 304 10.75 -37.53 -9.24
N LYS A 305 9.70 -36.84 -8.78
CA LYS A 305 9.84 -35.57 -8.07
C LYS A 305 10.42 -35.80 -6.67
N GLN A 306 11.61 -35.27 -6.42
CA GLN A 306 12.28 -35.39 -5.12
C GLN A 306 12.38 -34.01 -4.44
N ARG A 307 12.32 -34.03 -3.10
CA ARG A 307 12.55 -32.87 -2.25
C ARG A 307 14.01 -32.86 -1.82
N LEU A 308 14.69 -31.73 -1.96
CA LEU A 308 16.08 -31.58 -1.53
C LEU A 308 16.15 -31.13 -0.06
N LEU A 309 17.25 -31.45 0.59
CA LEU A 309 17.65 -30.80 1.83
C LEU A 309 18.41 -29.52 1.51
N LEU A 310 18.22 -28.51 2.34
CA LEU A 310 18.85 -27.22 2.17
C LEU A 310 19.53 -26.84 3.48
N GLY A 311 20.63 -26.10 3.37
CA GLY A 311 21.16 -25.22 4.39
C GLY A 311 21.08 -23.76 3.92
N SER A 312 21.24 -22.83 4.86
CA SER A 312 21.43 -21.41 4.58
C SER A 312 22.46 -20.81 5.55
N ARG A 313 22.83 -19.54 5.36
CA ARG A 313 23.67 -18.84 6.35
C ARG A 313 23.02 -18.75 7.73
N GLN A 314 21.70 -18.61 7.78
CA GLN A 314 20.90 -18.47 9.00
C GLN A 314 20.58 -19.81 9.66
N GLN A 315 20.56 -20.88 8.87
CA GLN A 315 20.24 -22.22 9.33
C GLN A 315 21.25 -23.22 8.74
N LYS A 316 22.30 -23.50 9.51
CA LYS A 316 23.37 -24.44 9.12
C LYS A 316 22.91 -25.91 9.08
N GLY A 317 21.85 -26.25 9.81
CA GLY A 317 21.29 -27.59 9.83
C GLY A 317 20.44 -27.87 8.59
N GLU A 318 20.65 -29.04 7.99
CA GLU A 318 19.97 -29.46 6.77
C GLU A 318 18.48 -29.75 7.01
N ALA A 319 17.61 -29.15 6.20
CA ALA A 319 16.18 -29.38 6.28
C ALA A 319 15.50 -29.25 4.91
N SER A 320 14.33 -29.87 4.75
CA SER A 320 13.49 -29.73 3.55
C SER A 320 12.86 -28.35 3.39
N SER A 321 12.97 -27.51 4.43
CA SER A 321 12.69 -26.08 4.40
C SER A 321 13.59 -25.34 5.39
N VAL A 322 14.30 -24.30 4.92
CA VAL A 322 15.22 -23.50 5.74
C VAL A 322 14.82 -22.04 5.77
N LEU A 323 15.06 -21.37 6.89
CA LEU A 323 15.02 -19.91 6.94
C LEU A 323 16.24 -19.35 6.23
N ALA A 324 16.04 -18.42 5.29
CA ALA A 324 17.11 -17.73 4.58
C ALA A 324 16.75 -16.25 4.44
N GLU A 325 17.74 -15.38 4.53
CA GLU A 325 17.58 -13.94 4.37
C GLU A 325 18.63 -13.40 3.41
N PHE A 326 18.33 -12.26 2.80
CA PHE A 326 19.32 -11.53 2.02
C PHE A 326 20.41 -10.97 2.93
N THR A 327 21.61 -10.81 2.40
CA THR A 327 22.73 -10.11 3.02
C THR A 327 23.38 -9.21 1.99
N ASP A 328 23.86 -8.05 2.41
CA ASP A 328 24.62 -7.16 1.55
C ASP A 328 26.04 -7.70 1.34
N ASP A 329 26.41 -7.94 0.08
CA ASP A 329 27.76 -8.28 -0.35
C ASP A 329 28.34 -7.12 -1.17
N SER A 330 29.51 -6.62 -0.79
CA SER A 330 30.11 -5.43 -1.40
C SER A 330 30.43 -5.59 -2.90
N HIS A 331 30.49 -6.83 -3.41
CA HIS A 331 30.80 -7.12 -4.81
C HIS A 331 29.56 -7.49 -5.64
N SER A 332 28.57 -8.13 -5.01
CA SER A 332 27.43 -8.75 -5.68
C SER A 332 26.09 -8.09 -5.33
N GLY A 333 26.10 -7.07 -4.46
CA GLY A 333 24.90 -6.45 -3.90
C GLY A 333 24.16 -7.41 -2.97
N GLN A 334 22.84 -7.37 -3.00
CA GLN A 334 22.00 -8.17 -2.12
C GLN A 334 21.96 -9.62 -2.58
N THR A 335 22.45 -10.53 -1.74
CA THR A 335 22.55 -11.96 -2.05
C THR A 335 21.84 -12.81 -1.00
N LEU A 336 21.26 -13.93 -1.41
CA LEU A 336 20.73 -14.95 -0.50
C LEU A 336 21.40 -16.26 -0.87
N GLU A 337 22.00 -16.95 0.10
CA GLU A 337 22.75 -18.16 -0.15
C GLU A 337 22.02 -19.41 0.35
N LEU A 338 21.91 -20.40 -0.53
CA LEU A 338 21.37 -21.72 -0.24
C LEU A 338 22.44 -22.77 -0.53
N PHE A 339 22.59 -23.70 0.41
CA PHE A 339 23.48 -24.85 0.28
C PHE A 339 22.61 -26.06 0.00
N LEU A 340 22.71 -26.62 -1.21
CA LEU A 340 21.90 -27.78 -1.60
C LEU A 340 22.60 -29.02 -1.10
N ASN A 341 21.89 -29.77 -0.26
CA ASN A 341 22.32 -31.05 0.28
C ASN A 341 21.27 -32.11 -0.07
N ASN A 342 21.69 -33.36 -0.14
CA ASN A 342 20.77 -34.48 -0.24
C ASN A 342 21.20 -35.51 0.82
N PRO A 343 20.26 -36.17 1.51
CA PRO A 343 20.59 -37.20 2.47
C PRO A 343 21.20 -38.43 1.81
#